data_AF-A0A182LVA8-F1
#
_entry.id   AF-A0A182LVA8-F1
#
_cell.length_a   1.000
_cell.length_b   1.000
_cell.length_c   1.000
_cell.angle_alpha   90.00
_cell.angle_beta   90.00
_cell.angle_gamma   90.00
#
_symmetry.space_group_name_H-M   'P 1'
#
loop_
_entity.id
_entity.type
_entity.pdbx_description
1 polymer ?
#
loop_
_entity_poly.entity_id
_entity_poly.type
_entity_poly.pdbx_seq_one_letter_code
_entity_poly.pdbx_strand_id
1 'polypeptide(L)'
;MTSLAVMELNNNNTTTTTTNCGDDESRNGECEKYLRELTKTFTGIDKPLKNARKCETLTDLIGELRRTFDSDHVNIEYVNHLMLSYQSNPAEWRKFAKFDRYRYTRNLVDAGNGKYNLMILCWNEGHASAIHDHADSHCFMKMLKGQLMETRYAWPRDAAVSEDSKADIGNGQTGQEEVEYNGDELEELSRSTMETNGVCYINDTLGLHRVENPSHTDVAVSLHLYCPPFDVCSIFNKQNGKRTKCKVTFWSKFGKRESNVSNQGFCNFAKCRRFS
;
A
#
# COMPACT_ATOMS: atom_id res chain seq x y z
N MET A 1 -26.73 62.26 36.06
CA MET A 1 -25.76 61.45 36.82
C MET A 1 -26.53 60.36 37.56
N THR A 2 -25.97 59.15 37.60
CA THR A 2 -26.33 57.98 38.44
C THR A 2 -27.74 57.39 38.23
N SER A 3 -27.93 56.44 37.30
CA SER A 3 -27.66 54.98 37.35
C SER A 3 -28.81 54.20 38.01
N LEU A 4 -29.58 53.50 37.15
CA LEU A 4 -30.59 52.50 37.50
C LEU A 4 -29.93 51.15 37.75
N ALA A 5 -30.44 50.45 38.76
CA ALA A 5 -30.21 49.04 39.00
C ALA A 5 -30.95 48.18 37.95
N VAL A 6 -30.28 47.16 37.42
CA VAL A 6 -30.89 46.02 36.75
C VAL A 6 -30.19 44.75 37.24
N MET A 7 -30.99 43.80 37.70
CA MET A 7 -30.61 42.42 38.02
C MET A 7 -30.18 41.67 36.76
N GLU A 8 -29.15 40.84 36.84
CA GLU A 8 -29.02 39.68 35.96
C GLU A 8 -28.39 38.49 36.70
N LEU A 9 -29.06 37.34 36.59
CA LEU A 9 -28.64 36.00 36.99
C LEU A 9 -28.27 35.20 35.73
N ASN A 10 -27.36 34.24 35.90
CA ASN A 10 -26.96 33.15 34.98
C ASN A 10 -26.05 33.56 33.78
N ASN A 11 -25.11 32.76 33.26
CA ASN A 11 -24.83 31.33 33.39
C ASN A 11 -23.38 31.01 32.96
N ASN A 12 -22.73 30.10 33.70
CA ASN A 12 -21.84 28.99 33.31
C ASN A 12 -20.66 29.14 32.32
N ASN A 13 -19.47 28.97 32.91
CA ASN A 13 -18.39 28.04 32.56
C ASN A 13 -18.04 27.81 31.08
N THR A 14 -17.04 28.55 30.62
CA THR A 14 -16.19 28.17 29.50
C THR A 14 -15.20 27.10 29.98
N THR A 15 -15.48 25.82 29.70
CA THR A 15 -14.47 24.76 29.81
C THR A 15 -13.83 24.59 28.45
N THR A 16 -12.60 25.07 28.33
CA THR A 16 -11.70 24.82 27.20
C THR A 16 -11.36 23.33 27.22
N THR A 17 -12.00 22.53 26.36
CA THR A 17 -11.67 21.12 26.20
C THR A 17 -10.35 21.02 25.43
N THR A 18 -9.26 20.88 26.16
CA THR A 18 -8.00 20.35 25.64
C THR A 18 -8.26 18.91 25.17
N THR A 19 -8.32 18.70 23.86
CA THR A 19 -8.33 17.37 23.25
C THR A 19 -7.04 16.63 23.62
N ASN A 20 -7.21 15.50 24.28
CA ASN A 20 -6.16 14.64 24.81
C ASN A 20 -5.57 13.81 23.64
N CYS A 21 -4.37 14.16 23.14
CA CYS A 21 -3.73 13.44 22.03
C CYS A 21 -3.29 12.01 22.39
N GLY A 22 -3.16 11.68 23.69
CA GLY A 22 -2.68 10.38 24.15
C GLY A 22 -3.67 9.22 23.97
N ASP A 23 -4.97 9.50 23.92
CA ASP A 23 -6.00 8.46 23.80
C ASP A 23 -6.13 7.93 22.36
N ASP A 24 -5.82 8.76 21.35
CA ASP A 24 -5.95 8.43 19.93
C ASP A 24 -4.77 7.58 19.42
N GLU A 25 -3.55 7.86 19.88
CA GLU A 25 -2.36 7.05 19.56
C GLU A 25 -2.45 5.63 20.15
N SER A 26 -2.91 5.51 21.40
CA SER A 26 -3.09 4.21 22.05
C SER A 26 -4.13 3.34 21.32
N ARG A 27 -5.25 3.94 20.93
CA ARG A 27 -6.32 3.25 20.20
C ARG A 27 -5.89 2.82 18.79
N ASN A 28 -5.15 3.68 18.09
CA ASN A 28 -4.59 3.32 16.78
C ASN A 28 -3.60 2.14 16.90
N GLY A 29 -2.79 2.09 17.97
CA GLY A 29 -1.89 0.97 18.22
C GLY A 29 -2.59 -0.37 18.49
N GLU A 30 -3.75 -0.38 19.17
CA GLU A 30 -4.55 -1.60 19.37
C GLU A 30 -5.21 -2.08 18.08
N CYS A 31 -5.79 -1.15 17.31
CA CYS A 31 -6.37 -1.47 16.00
C CYS A 31 -5.30 -2.02 15.05
N GLU A 32 -4.10 -1.44 15.03
CA GLU A 32 -2.97 -1.93 14.25
C GLU A 32 -2.62 -3.39 14.60
N LYS A 33 -2.49 -3.71 15.89
CA LYS A 33 -2.22 -5.08 16.36
C LYS A 33 -3.32 -6.05 15.93
N TYR A 34 -4.58 -5.64 16.06
CA TYR A 34 -5.72 -6.44 15.62
C TYR A 34 -5.66 -6.75 14.12
N LEU A 35 -5.42 -5.73 13.29
CA LEU A 35 -5.27 -5.90 11.84
C LEU A 35 -4.13 -6.87 11.49
N ARG A 36 -2.96 -6.71 12.13
CA ARG A 36 -1.82 -7.61 11.92
C ARG A 36 -2.16 -9.05 12.30
N GLU A 37 -2.91 -9.27 13.37
CA GLU A 37 -3.33 -10.61 13.78
C GLU A 37 -4.25 -11.27 12.73
N LEU A 38 -5.15 -10.52 12.10
CA LEU A 38 -6.04 -11.03 11.06
C LEU A 38 -5.31 -11.53 9.82
N THR A 39 -4.08 -11.10 9.55
CA THR A 39 -3.27 -11.62 8.44
C THR A 39 -3.00 -13.12 8.54
N LYS A 40 -3.07 -13.69 9.75
CA LYS A 40 -2.84 -15.12 9.98
C LYS A 40 -4.01 -16.01 9.56
N THR A 41 -5.21 -15.45 9.43
CA THR A 41 -6.43 -16.22 9.16
C THR A 41 -7.13 -15.81 7.88
N PHE A 42 -7.03 -14.55 7.46
CA PHE A 42 -7.69 -14.08 6.25
C PHE A 42 -6.83 -14.28 5.00
N THR A 43 -7.40 -14.96 4.01
CA THR A 43 -6.73 -15.33 2.75
C THR A 43 -7.34 -14.68 1.51
N GLY A 44 -8.26 -13.73 1.67
CA GLY A 44 -8.98 -13.11 0.57
C GLY A 44 -10.29 -13.82 0.21
N ILE A 45 -11.16 -13.12 -0.52
CA ILE A 45 -12.37 -13.70 -1.13
C ILE A 45 -12.37 -13.47 -2.64
N ASP A 46 -12.94 -14.41 -3.40
CA ASP A 46 -12.93 -14.34 -4.87
C ASP A 46 -14.08 -13.53 -5.47
N LYS A 47 -15.18 -13.39 -4.71
CA LYS A 47 -16.42 -12.75 -5.19
C LYS A 47 -16.94 -11.79 -4.14
N PRO A 48 -17.57 -10.67 -4.56
CA PRO A 48 -18.23 -9.78 -3.63
C PRO A 48 -19.25 -10.53 -2.77
N LEU A 49 -19.27 -10.23 -1.47
CA LEU A 49 -20.34 -10.62 -0.56
C LEU A 49 -21.74 -10.36 -1.13
N LYS A 50 -22.65 -11.32 -0.94
CA LYS A 50 -24.05 -11.21 -1.36
C LYS A 50 -24.79 -10.23 -0.45
N ASN A 51 -25.68 -9.44 -1.02
CA ASN A 51 -26.54 -8.46 -0.32
C ASN A 51 -25.80 -7.36 0.45
N ALA A 52 -24.48 -7.23 0.27
CA ALA A 52 -23.69 -6.14 0.81
C ALA A 52 -23.75 -4.92 -0.12
N ARG A 53 -23.57 -3.73 0.46
CA ARG A 53 -23.56 -2.46 -0.28
C ARG A 53 -22.41 -2.42 -1.28
N LYS A 54 -22.72 -2.15 -2.55
CA LYS A 54 -21.73 -1.93 -3.61
C LYS A 54 -21.29 -0.46 -3.67
N CYS A 55 -20.07 -0.24 -4.15
CA CYS A 55 -19.57 1.08 -4.48
C CYS A 55 -19.72 1.34 -5.99
N GLU A 56 -20.45 2.40 -6.36
CA GLU A 56 -20.66 2.75 -7.77
C GLU A 56 -19.54 3.65 -8.31
N THR A 57 -18.94 4.47 -7.45
CA THR A 57 -17.84 5.38 -7.79
C THR A 57 -16.63 5.19 -6.88
N LEU A 58 -15.47 5.70 -7.30
CA LEU A 58 -14.26 5.77 -6.45
C LEU A 58 -14.51 6.60 -5.19
N THR A 59 -15.35 7.62 -5.27
CA THR A 59 -15.74 8.43 -4.11
C THR A 59 -16.54 7.60 -3.10
N ASP A 60 -17.47 6.76 -3.57
CA ASP A 60 -18.21 5.84 -2.71
C ASP A 60 -17.29 4.82 -2.06
N LEU A 61 -16.34 4.26 -2.83
CA LEU A 61 -15.33 3.33 -2.32
C LEU A 61 -14.52 3.98 -1.18
N ILE A 62 -13.97 5.17 -1.41
CA ILE A 62 -13.21 5.89 -0.37
C ILE A 62 -14.09 6.18 0.84
N GLY A 63 -15.34 6.61 0.63
CA GLY A 63 -16.28 6.91 1.71
C GLY A 63 -16.61 5.68 2.57
N GLU A 64 -16.84 4.51 1.96
CA GLU A 64 -17.10 3.27 2.69
C GLU A 64 -15.86 2.71 3.37
N LEU A 65 -14.69 2.82 2.76
CA LEU A 65 -13.43 2.44 3.40
C LEU A 65 -13.23 3.28 4.67
N ARG A 66 -13.36 4.61 4.59
CA ARG A 66 -13.27 5.49 5.78
C ARG A 66 -14.22 5.04 6.89
N ARG A 67 -15.51 4.84 6.58
CA ARG A 67 -16.49 4.34 7.56
C ARG A 67 -16.10 2.99 8.17
N THR A 68 -15.59 2.08 7.35
CA THR A 68 -15.19 0.73 7.79
C THR A 68 -13.99 0.80 8.74
N PHE A 69 -13.03 1.68 8.46
CA PHE A 69 -11.83 1.88 9.26
C PHE A 69 -12.03 2.86 10.43
N ASP A 70 -13.18 3.52 10.57
CA ASP A 70 -13.50 4.32 11.77
C ASP A 70 -13.72 3.43 13.01
N SER A 71 -14.10 2.16 12.81
CA SER A 71 -14.13 1.13 13.84
C SER A 71 -12.72 0.66 14.21
N ASP A 72 -12.52 0.26 15.47
CA ASP A 72 -11.30 -0.42 15.92
C ASP A 72 -11.31 -1.91 15.53
N HIS A 73 -12.50 -2.48 15.30
CA HIS A 73 -12.70 -3.82 14.77
C HIS A 73 -13.09 -3.73 13.30
N VAL A 74 -12.09 -3.75 12.42
CA VAL A 74 -12.26 -3.69 10.97
C VAL A 74 -12.67 -5.08 10.45
N ASN A 75 -13.71 -5.12 9.63
CA ASN A 75 -14.08 -6.33 8.89
C ASN A 75 -13.31 -6.39 7.56
N ILE A 76 -12.23 -7.17 7.53
CA ILE A 76 -11.32 -7.30 6.38
C ILE A 76 -11.99 -8.00 5.18
N GLU A 77 -12.90 -8.92 5.43
CA GLU A 77 -13.71 -9.53 4.37
C GLU A 77 -14.61 -8.48 3.68
N TYR A 78 -15.17 -7.56 4.45
CA TYR A 78 -15.94 -6.44 3.92
C TYR A 78 -15.06 -5.45 3.14
N VAL A 79 -13.84 -5.16 3.60
CA VAL A 79 -12.86 -4.36 2.83
C VAL A 79 -12.57 -5.01 1.47
N ASN A 80 -12.36 -6.34 1.45
CA ASN A 80 -12.17 -7.07 0.19
C ASN A 80 -13.40 -6.98 -0.71
N HIS A 81 -14.61 -7.06 -0.14
CA HIS A 81 -15.87 -6.87 -0.88
C HIS A 81 -15.93 -5.48 -1.53
N LEU A 82 -15.60 -4.42 -0.80
CA LEU A 82 -15.63 -3.05 -1.32
C LEU A 82 -14.71 -2.92 -2.54
N MET A 83 -13.47 -3.43 -2.44
CA MET A 83 -12.50 -3.45 -3.54
C MET A 83 -12.99 -4.26 -4.76
N LEU A 84 -13.64 -5.41 -4.54
CA LEU A 84 -14.23 -6.21 -5.61
C LEU A 84 -15.45 -5.54 -6.25
N SER A 85 -16.27 -4.85 -5.46
CA SER A 85 -17.56 -4.29 -5.89
C SER A 85 -17.40 -3.08 -6.81
N TYR A 86 -16.39 -2.24 -6.57
CA TYR A 86 -16.12 -1.06 -7.37
C TYR A 86 -15.79 -1.45 -8.82
N GLN A 87 -16.42 -0.81 -9.80
CA GLN A 87 -16.09 -0.97 -11.22
C GLN A 87 -15.23 0.21 -11.67
N SER A 88 -14.06 -0.07 -12.24
CA SER A 88 -13.09 0.94 -12.64
C SER A 88 -13.68 1.91 -13.68
N ASN A 89 -13.58 3.20 -13.37
CA ASN A 89 -13.94 4.28 -14.28
C ASN A 89 -12.78 5.27 -14.43
N PRO A 90 -12.10 5.33 -15.59
CA PRO A 90 -10.96 6.22 -15.79
C PRO A 90 -11.22 7.69 -15.49
N ALA A 91 -12.45 8.19 -15.66
CA ALA A 91 -12.78 9.57 -15.37
C ALA A 91 -12.55 9.94 -13.88
N GLU A 92 -12.70 8.96 -12.98
CA GLU A 92 -12.64 9.16 -11.53
C GLU A 92 -11.20 9.15 -11.01
N TRP A 93 -10.36 8.26 -11.56
CA TRP A 93 -9.01 8.03 -11.05
C TRP A 93 -7.88 8.66 -11.87
N ARG A 94 -8.14 9.10 -13.12
CA ARG A 94 -7.09 9.65 -14.02
C ARG A 94 -6.31 10.81 -13.40
N LYS A 95 -6.93 11.60 -12.51
CA LYS A 95 -6.24 12.70 -11.81
C LYS A 95 -5.08 12.22 -10.93
N PHE A 96 -5.11 10.97 -10.44
CA PHE A 96 -4.07 10.34 -9.63
C PHE A 96 -3.06 9.54 -10.45
N ALA A 97 -3.40 9.14 -11.68
CA ALA A 97 -2.53 8.32 -12.52
C ALA A 97 -1.37 9.13 -13.12
N LYS A 98 -0.26 9.25 -12.38
CA LYS A 98 0.94 9.98 -12.79
C LYS A 98 2.05 9.01 -13.14
N PHE A 99 2.32 8.80 -14.41
CA PHE A 99 3.36 7.87 -14.88
C PHE A 99 4.78 8.47 -14.78
N ASP A 100 5.76 7.59 -14.75
CA ASP A 100 7.18 7.90 -14.97
C ASP A 100 7.75 6.98 -16.05
N ARG A 101 8.68 7.48 -16.87
CA ARG A 101 9.22 6.73 -18.01
C ARG A 101 10.01 5.48 -17.59
N TYR A 102 10.72 5.53 -16.47
CA TYR A 102 11.75 4.54 -16.13
C TYR A 102 11.32 3.56 -15.05
N ARG A 103 10.28 3.90 -14.29
CA ARG A 103 9.78 3.08 -13.18
C ARG A 103 8.28 3.19 -13.03
N TYR A 104 7.68 2.16 -12.43
CA TYR A 104 6.30 2.29 -11.97
C TYR A 104 6.25 3.33 -10.84
N THR A 105 5.10 3.95 -10.67
CA THR A 105 4.92 5.04 -9.69
C THR A 105 3.87 4.67 -8.66
N ARG A 106 4.00 5.19 -7.44
CA ARG A 106 3.02 5.02 -6.35
C ARG A 106 2.37 6.37 -6.05
N ASN A 107 1.06 6.49 -6.28
CA ASN A 107 0.34 7.75 -6.20
C ASN A 107 -0.72 7.67 -5.10
N LEU A 108 -0.47 8.32 -3.96
CA LEU A 108 -1.40 8.26 -2.82
C LEU A 108 -2.73 8.93 -3.20
N VAL A 109 -3.82 8.17 -3.05
CA VAL A 109 -5.19 8.62 -3.32
C VAL A 109 -5.83 9.09 -2.03
N ASP A 110 -5.70 8.29 -0.96
CA ASP A 110 -6.30 8.54 0.34
C ASP A 110 -5.40 7.96 1.44
N ALA A 111 -5.06 8.76 2.46
CA ALA A 111 -4.24 8.34 3.59
C ALA A 111 -5.05 7.69 4.74
N GLY A 112 -6.34 7.42 4.47
CA GLY A 112 -7.28 6.94 5.47
C GLY A 112 -7.43 7.88 6.66
N ASN A 113 -7.58 7.26 7.82
CA ASN A 113 -7.61 7.85 9.15
C ASN A 113 -6.42 7.34 9.99
N GLY A 114 -5.29 7.05 9.35
CA GLY A 114 -4.12 6.43 9.97
C GLY A 114 -4.12 4.88 9.94
N LYS A 115 -5.25 4.24 9.62
CA LYS A 115 -5.39 2.77 9.65
C LYS A 115 -5.22 2.09 8.29
N TYR A 116 -5.19 2.84 7.18
CA TYR A 116 -4.90 2.30 5.86
C TYR A 116 -4.30 3.36 4.92
N ASN A 117 -3.64 2.90 3.86
CA ASN A 117 -3.28 3.72 2.70
C ASN A 117 -3.96 3.17 1.45
N LEU A 118 -4.62 4.05 0.68
CA LEU A 118 -5.14 3.75 -0.65
C LEU A 118 -4.32 4.50 -1.69
N MET A 119 -3.75 3.79 -2.66
CA MET A 119 -2.87 4.38 -3.66
C MET A 119 -3.04 3.74 -5.03
N ILE A 120 -2.77 4.52 -6.08
CA ILE A 120 -2.76 4.03 -7.46
C ILE A 120 -1.32 3.80 -7.89
N LEU A 121 -1.04 2.61 -8.40
CA LEU A 121 0.21 2.29 -9.06
C LEU A 121 0.03 2.37 -10.58
N CYS A 122 0.99 3.01 -11.24
CA CYS A 122 0.98 3.19 -12.69
C CYS A 122 2.22 2.51 -13.28
N TRP A 123 1.98 1.59 -14.22
CA TRP A 123 2.99 0.70 -14.79
C TRP A 123 3.06 0.97 -16.29
N ASN A 124 4.19 1.47 -16.79
CA ASN A 124 4.41 1.51 -18.23
C ASN A 124 4.74 0.09 -18.75
N GLU A 125 4.96 0.00 -20.05
CA GLU A 125 5.20 -1.25 -20.76
C GLU A 125 6.43 -1.98 -20.20
N GLY A 126 6.27 -3.25 -19.83
CA GLY A 126 7.34 -4.07 -19.25
C GLY A 126 7.90 -3.54 -17.94
N HIS A 127 7.15 -2.74 -17.18
CA HIS A 127 7.54 -2.37 -15.82
C HIS A 127 7.23 -3.51 -14.85
N ALA A 128 8.15 -3.75 -13.92
CA ALA A 128 8.01 -4.75 -12.88
C ALA A 128 8.49 -4.21 -11.53
N SER A 129 7.98 -4.80 -10.47
CA SER A 129 8.50 -4.64 -9.12
C SER A 129 9.64 -5.62 -8.84
N ALA A 130 10.37 -5.37 -7.76
CA ALA A 130 11.19 -6.41 -7.11
C ALA A 130 10.29 -7.44 -6.42
N ILE A 131 10.83 -8.59 -6.05
CA ILE A 131 10.18 -9.52 -5.13
C ILE A 131 10.15 -8.85 -3.75
N HIS A 132 8.99 -8.73 -3.12
CA HIS A 132 8.84 -7.99 -1.87
C HIS A 132 7.80 -8.58 -0.91
N ASP A 133 7.93 -8.20 0.36
CA ASP A 133 6.96 -8.45 1.43
C ASP A 133 5.98 -7.27 1.61
N HIS A 134 5.10 -7.40 2.59
CA HIS A 134 4.03 -6.46 2.93
C HIS A 134 4.09 -5.96 4.37
N ALA A 135 5.20 -6.19 5.08
CA ALA A 135 5.46 -5.72 6.43
C ALA A 135 4.31 -6.03 7.41
N ASP A 136 3.83 -7.28 7.41
CA ASP A 136 2.69 -7.79 8.19
C ASP A 136 1.39 -7.01 7.98
N SER A 137 1.19 -6.39 6.82
CA SER A 137 -0.05 -5.72 6.44
C SER A 137 -0.87 -6.52 5.43
N HIS A 138 -2.18 -6.30 5.43
CA HIS A 138 -3.05 -6.73 4.33
C HIS A 138 -2.75 -5.91 3.07
N CYS A 139 -2.66 -6.56 1.92
CA CYS A 139 -2.52 -5.92 0.61
C CYS A 139 -3.65 -6.37 -0.31
N PHE A 140 -4.49 -5.42 -0.71
CA PHE A 140 -5.51 -5.63 -1.75
C PHE A 140 -5.06 -4.91 -3.01
N MET A 141 -4.93 -5.62 -4.12
CA MET A 141 -4.56 -5.03 -5.41
C MET A 141 -5.70 -5.24 -6.42
N LYS A 142 -6.36 -4.15 -6.81
CA LYS A 142 -7.41 -4.13 -7.83
C LYS A 142 -6.86 -3.61 -9.15
N MET A 143 -7.15 -4.29 -10.26
CA MET A 143 -6.89 -3.76 -11.59
C MET A 143 -7.87 -2.65 -11.98
N LEU A 144 -7.34 -1.49 -12.37
CA LEU A 144 -8.12 -0.38 -12.90
C LEU A 144 -8.05 -0.27 -14.43
N LYS A 145 -6.91 -0.62 -15.04
CA LYS A 145 -6.73 -0.64 -16.49
C LYS A 145 -5.64 -1.64 -16.88
N GLY A 146 -5.83 -2.31 -18.00
CA GLY A 146 -4.87 -3.26 -18.56
C GLY A 146 -4.85 -4.57 -17.78
N GLN A 147 -3.69 -5.21 -17.74
CA GLN A 147 -3.44 -6.45 -17.01
C GLN A 147 -2.12 -6.37 -16.24
N LEU A 148 -2.03 -7.07 -15.12
CA LEU A 148 -0.78 -7.30 -14.40
C LEU A 148 -0.59 -8.80 -14.18
N MET A 149 0.66 -9.25 -14.20
CA MET A 149 1.03 -10.60 -13.81
C MET A 149 1.58 -10.57 -12.38
N GLU A 150 1.00 -11.38 -11.51
CA GLU A 150 1.52 -11.66 -10.17
C GLU A 150 2.29 -12.98 -10.21
N THR A 151 3.49 -13.00 -9.63
CA THR A 151 4.25 -14.22 -9.32
C THR A 151 4.50 -14.27 -7.83
N ARG A 152 4.06 -15.34 -7.17
CA ARG A 152 4.26 -15.55 -5.73
C ARG A 152 5.47 -16.43 -5.46
N TYR A 153 6.18 -16.14 -4.39
CA TYR A 153 7.38 -16.87 -3.98
C TYR A 153 7.27 -17.29 -2.51
N ALA A 154 7.90 -18.43 -2.20
CA ALA A 154 8.10 -18.84 -0.82
C ALA A 154 9.08 -17.88 -0.12
N TRP A 155 9.00 -17.83 1.20
CA TRP A 155 10.03 -17.16 2.00
C TRP A 155 11.35 -17.94 1.90
N PRO A 156 12.50 -17.26 1.84
CA PRO A 156 13.80 -17.92 1.91
C PRO A 156 13.95 -18.66 3.25
N ARG A 157 14.53 -19.87 3.23
CA ARG A 157 14.73 -20.69 4.44
C ARG A 157 15.71 -20.04 5.40
N ASP A 158 16.78 -19.49 4.83
CA ASP A 158 17.76 -18.66 5.52
C ASP A 158 17.77 -17.30 4.81
N ALA A 159 17.38 -16.23 5.51
CA ALA A 159 17.47 -14.85 5.01
C ALA A 159 18.32 -14.00 5.94
N ALA A 160 19.57 -13.75 5.56
CA ALA A 160 20.33 -12.67 6.18
C ALA A 160 19.75 -11.31 5.80
N VAL A 161 19.65 -10.42 6.77
CA VAL A 161 19.15 -9.05 6.59
C VAL A 161 20.33 -8.15 6.30
N SER A 162 20.35 -7.52 5.13
CA SER A 162 21.22 -6.37 4.91
C SER A 162 20.46 -5.08 5.22
N GLU A 163 21.00 -4.25 6.10
CA GLU A 163 20.51 -2.88 6.34
C GLU A 163 21.06 -1.90 5.30
N ASP A 164 21.02 -2.27 4.02
CA ASP A 164 21.42 -1.37 2.95
C ASP A 164 20.32 -0.33 2.72
N SER A 165 20.39 0.75 3.50
CA SER A 165 19.59 1.98 3.34
C SER A 165 19.87 2.72 2.00
N LYS A 166 20.69 2.12 1.14
CA LYS A 166 21.04 2.56 -0.22
C LYS A 166 20.85 1.42 -1.23
N ALA A 167 19.69 0.78 -1.24
CA ALA A 167 19.29 -0.11 -2.34
C ALA A 167 19.05 0.69 -3.65
N ASP A 168 20.03 1.47 -4.10
CA ASP A 168 20.10 1.90 -5.48
C ASP A 168 20.62 0.71 -6.29
N ILE A 169 19.69 -0.09 -6.82
CA ILE A 169 19.96 -1.18 -7.77
C ILE A 169 20.44 -0.56 -9.10
N GLY A 170 21.57 0.14 -9.08
CA GLY A 170 21.95 1.01 -10.19
C GLY A 170 23.27 1.74 -10.09
N ASN A 171 23.94 1.82 -8.95
CA ASN A 171 25.24 2.47 -8.86
C ASN A 171 26.23 1.60 -8.08
N GLY A 172 27.14 0.95 -8.81
CA GLY A 172 28.25 0.20 -8.24
C GLY A 172 29.24 1.13 -7.55
N GLN A 173 28.95 1.50 -6.30
CA GLN A 173 29.95 2.09 -5.42
C GLN A 173 30.66 0.96 -4.68
N THR A 174 31.80 0.62 -5.26
CA THR A 174 32.90 -0.18 -4.73
C THR A 174 33.37 0.35 -3.36
N GLY A 175 33.44 -0.52 -2.35
CA GLY A 175 34.18 -0.18 -1.12
C GLY A 175 33.89 -0.96 0.15
N GLN A 176 32.84 -1.79 0.22
CA GLN A 176 32.69 -2.75 1.30
C GLN A 176 32.86 -4.15 0.72
N GLU A 177 33.61 -5.02 1.42
CA GLU A 177 33.66 -6.44 1.10
C GLU A 177 32.22 -6.94 1.02
N GLU A 178 31.71 -7.18 -0.19
CA GLU A 178 30.44 -7.83 -0.37
C GLU A 178 30.62 -9.22 0.19
N VAL A 179 30.15 -9.43 1.43
CA VAL A 179 30.01 -10.78 1.98
C VAL A 179 29.07 -11.49 1.01
N GLU A 180 29.63 -12.37 0.21
CA GLU A 180 28.91 -13.09 -0.83
C GLU A 180 27.81 -13.90 -0.15
N TYR A 181 26.57 -13.41 -0.28
CA TYR A 181 25.42 -14.06 0.33
C TYR A 181 25.06 -15.29 -0.50
N ASN A 182 25.42 -16.46 0.02
CA ASN A 182 25.23 -17.74 -0.65
C ASN A 182 23.95 -18.44 -0.17
N GLY A 183 22.82 -17.72 -0.24
CA GLY A 183 21.49 -18.28 0.03
C GLY A 183 20.89 -18.96 -1.20
N ASP A 184 19.78 -19.67 -1.00
CA ASP A 184 19.09 -20.40 -2.06
C ASP A 184 18.26 -19.48 -2.99
N GLU A 185 18.05 -19.93 -4.23
CA GLU A 185 17.08 -19.30 -5.14
C GLU A 185 15.66 -19.38 -4.57
N LEU A 186 14.89 -18.30 -4.71
CA LEU A 186 13.51 -18.25 -4.26
C LEU A 186 12.61 -19.18 -5.09
N GLU A 187 11.89 -20.05 -4.41
CA GLU A 187 10.91 -20.96 -5.00
C GLU A 187 9.66 -20.19 -5.45
N GLU A 188 9.33 -20.29 -6.75
CA GLU A 188 8.07 -19.77 -7.31
C GLU A 188 6.91 -20.70 -6.92
N LEU A 189 5.93 -20.15 -6.19
CA LEU A 189 4.74 -20.88 -5.74
C LEU A 189 3.63 -20.88 -6.79
N SER A 190 3.41 -19.73 -7.44
CA SER A 190 2.34 -19.57 -8.42
C SER A 190 2.55 -18.33 -9.29
N ARG A 191 1.87 -18.33 -10.43
CA ARG A 191 1.83 -17.22 -11.38
C ARG A 191 0.42 -17.06 -11.93
N SER A 192 -0.10 -15.84 -11.91
CA SER A 192 -1.44 -15.52 -12.37
C SER A 192 -1.50 -14.17 -13.08
N THR A 193 -2.39 -14.05 -14.06
CA THR A 193 -2.68 -12.78 -14.74
C THR A 193 -3.98 -12.23 -14.20
N MET A 194 -3.97 -10.95 -13.85
CA MET A 194 -5.14 -10.22 -13.40
C MET A 194 -5.62 -9.26 -14.47
N GLU A 195 -6.88 -9.41 -14.85
CA GLU A 195 -7.56 -8.54 -15.79
C GLU A 195 -8.21 -7.35 -15.10
N THR A 196 -8.60 -6.33 -15.88
CA THR A 196 -9.32 -5.16 -15.39
C THR A 196 -10.52 -5.55 -14.50
N ASN A 197 -10.67 -4.85 -13.37
CA ASN A 197 -11.59 -5.09 -12.26
C ASN A 197 -11.31 -6.31 -11.38
N GLY A 198 -10.41 -7.22 -11.77
CA GLY A 198 -9.91 -8.28 -10.91
C GLY A 198 -9.25 -7.70 -9.65
N VAL A 199 -9.32 -8.46 -8.55
CA VAL A 199 -8.66 -8.13 -7.28
C VAL A 199 -7.87 -9.33 -6.83
N CYS A 200 -6.60 -9.14 -6.50
CA CYS A 200 -5.87 -10.11 -5.68
C CYS A 200 -5.71 -9.59 -4.25
N TYR A 201 -5.53 -10.55 -3.36
CA TYR A 201 -5.18 -10.32 -1.97
C TYR A 201 -3.87 -11.06 -1.66
N ILE A 202 -3.02 -10.42 -0.88
CA ILE A 202 -1.81 -11.02 -0.34
C ILE A 202 -1.47 -10.42 1.03
N ASN A 203 -0.77 -11.19 1.85
CA ASN A 203 -0.06 -10.76 3.04
C ASN A 203 1.16 -11.67 3.22
N ASP A 204 1.95 -11.42 4.26
CA ASP A 204 3.21 -12.14 4.47
C ASP A 204 3.03 -13.64 4.79
N THR A 205 1.87 -14.07 5.29
CA THR A 205 1.59 -15.51 5.51
C THR A 205 1.32 -16.28 4.21
N LEU A 206 0.94 -15.56 3.14
CA LEU A 206 0.72 -16.11 1.80
C LEU A 206 1.97 -16.10 0.91
N GLY A 207 3.07 -15.51 1.38
CA GLY A 207 4.36 -15.46 0.70
C GLY A 207 4.74 -14.07 0.19
N LEU A 208 5.83 -14.04 -0.57
CA LEU A 208 6.35 -12.84 -1.24
C LEU A 208 5.72 -12.74 -2.63
N HIS A 209 5.75 -11.56 -3.25
CA HIS A 209 5.37 -11.49 -4.66
C HIS A 209 6.17 -10.50 -5.50
N ARG A 210 6.12 -10.74 -6.82
CA ARG A 210 6.53 -9.81 -7.87
C ARG A 210 5.32 -9.53 -8.76
N VAL A 211 5.06 -8.25 -8.98
CA VAL A 211 4.02 -7.76 -9.89
C VAL A 211 4.66 -7.09 -11.09
N GLU A 212 4.20 -7.43 -12.28
CA GLU A 212 4.69 -6.84 -13.54
C GLU A 212 3.57 -6.54 -14.54
N ASN A 213 3.77 -5.53 -15.37
CA ASN A 213 3.00 -5.32 -16.59
C ASN A 213 3.67 -6.11 -17.73
N PRO A 214 3.09 -7.24 -18.16
CA PRO A 214 3.68 -8.06 -19.22
C PRO A 214 3.51 -7.42 -20.61
N SER A 215 2.68 -6.38 -20.77
CA SER A 215 2.45 -5.76 -22.07
C SER A 215 3.67 -4.93 -22.51
N HIS A 216 3.96 -5.02 -23.81
CA HIS A 216 4.98 -4.21 -24.49
C HIS A 216 4.38 -3.00 -25.22
N THR A 217 3.05 -2.87 -25.22
CA THR A 217 2.31 -1.84 -25.98
C THR A 217 1.36 -1.03 -25.13
N ASP A 218 0.93 -1.56 -23.98
CA ASP A 218 -0.12 -0.99 -23.16
C ASP A 218 0.34 -0.74 -21.74
N VAL A 219 -0.10 0.38 -21.19
CA VAL A 219 0.07 0.71 -19.78
C VAL A 219 -0.94 -0.03 -18.91
N ALA A 220 -0.55 -0.33 -17.68
CA ALA A 220 -1.43 -0.87 -16.65
C ALA A 220 -1.58 0.09 -15.47
N VAL A 221 -2.74 0.05 -14.82
CA VAL A 221 -3.04 0.84 -13.62
C VAL A 221 -3.72 -0.06 -12.59
N SER A 222 -3.22 -0.05 -11.36
CA SER A 222 -3.79 -0.79 -10.24
C SER A 222 -4.08 0.12 -9.05
N LEU A 223 -5.07 -0.24 -8.25
CA LEU A 223 -5.43 0.39 -6.98
C LEU A 223 -5.02 -0.55 -5.86
N HIS A 224 -4.20 -0.06 -4.93
CA HIS A 224 -3.68 -0.80 -3.80
C HIS A 224 -4.25 -0.24 -2.51
N LEU A 225 -4.76 -1.11 -1.64
CA LEU A 225 -5.08 -0.79 -0.25
C LEU A 225 -4.15 -1.58 0.66
N TYR A 226 -3.45 -0.87 1.55
CA TYR A 226 -2.64 -1.47 2.61
C TYR A 226 -3.23 -1.12 3.98
N CYS A 227 -3.49 -2.13 4.81
CA CYS A 227 -3.90 -1.94 6.20
C CYS A 227 -3.24 -2.97 7.12
N PRO A 228 -2.54 -2.57 8.18
CA PRO A 228 -2.15 -1.19 8.50
C PRO A 228 -1.24 -0.55 7.42
N PRO A 229 -1.09 0.78 7.37
CA PRO A 229 -0.11 1.41 6.48
C PRO A 229 1.31 1.13 6.98
N PHE A 230 2.28 1.12 6.05
CA PHE A 230 3.71 0.99 6.37
C PHE A 230 4.54 1.90 5.45
N ASP A 231 5.73 2.27 5.91
CA ASP A 231 6.69 3.11 5.18
C ASP A 231 8.01 2.37 4.85
N VAL A 232 8.16 1.13 5.33
CA VAL A 232 9.30 0.24 5.05
C VAL A 232 8.77 -1.14 4.68
N CYS A 233 9.33 -1.74 3.63
CA CYS A 233 9.18 -3.15 3.29
C CYS A 233 10.55 -3.75 2.96
N SER A 234 10.61 -5.06 2.77
CA SER A 234 11.81 -5.75 2.30
C SER A 234 11.67 -6.13 0.84
N ILE A 235 12.77 -6.01 0.10
CA ILE A 235 12.95 -6.62 -1.21
C ILE A 235 13.88 -7.82 -1.12
N PHE A 236 13.69 -8.76 -2.02
CA PHE A 236 14.43 -10.01 -2.06
C PHE A 236 15.08 -10.20 -3.42
N ASN A 237 16.34 -10.61 -3.40
CA ASN A 237 17.02 -11.08 -4.59
C ASN A 237 16.49 -12.47 -4.95
N LYS A 238 16.15 -12.70 -6.23
CA LYS A 238 15.59 -13.98 -6.68
C LYS A 238 16.62 -15.11 -6.55
N GLN A 239 17.84 -14.90 -7.01
CA GLN A 239 18.87 -15.94 -7.15
C GLN A 239 19.40 -16.47 -5.83
N ASN A 240 19.44 -15.64 -4.80
CA ASN A 240 20.04 -16.03 -3.52
C ASN A 240 19.19 -15.72 -2.29
N GLY A 241 17.99 -15.16 -2.45
CA GLY A 241 17.11 -14.85 -1.32
C GLY A 241 17.57 -13.69 -0.43
N LYS A 242 18.63 -12.96 -0.78
CA LYS A 242 19.15 -11.83 0.03
C LYS A 242 18.05 -10.81 0.29
N ARG A 243 17.81 -10.50 1.57
CA ARG A 243 16.80 -9.52 2.01
C ARG A 243 17.43 -8.14 2.21
N THR A 244 16.79 -7.12 1.62
CA THR A 244 17.18 -5.70 1.77
C THR A 244 15.99 -4.87 2.19
N LYS A 245 16.10 -4.10 3.28
CA LYS A 245 15.03 -3.18 3.71
C LYS A 245 15.01 -1.93 2.83
N CYS A 246 13.83 -1.52 2.37
CA CYS A 246 13.61 -0.34 1.54
C CYS A 246 12.50 0.55 2.12
N LYS A 247 12.74 1.86 2.13
CA LYS A 247 11.68 2.84 2.36
C LYS A 247 10.77 2.94 1.14
N VAL A 248 9.46 2.91 1.35
CA VAL A 248 8.49 3.18 0.29
C VAL A 248 8.22 4.67 0.19
N THR A 249 8.22 5.20 -1.03
CA THR A 249 8.03 6.64 -1.31
C THR A 249 6.86 6.84 -2.26
N PHE A 250 6.18 7.98 -2.11
CA PHE A 250 5.13 8.39 -3.02
C PHE A 250 5.67 9.26 -4.16
N TRP A 251 5.23 8.96 -5.39
CA TRP A 251 5.48 9.80 -6.56
C TRP A 251 4.56 11.03 -6.56
N SER A 252 3.30 10.85 -6.16
CA SER A 252 2.37 11.97 -5.98
C SER A 252 1.46 11.68 -4.80
N LYS A 253 0.90 12.74 -4.21
CA LYS A 253 -0.14 12.63 -3.19
C LYS A 253 -1.34 13.47 -3.59
N PHE A 254 -2.53 12.89 -3.49
CA PHE A 254 -3.81 13.56 -3.74
C PHE A 254 -3.88 14.22 -5.13
N GLY A 255 -3.23 13.59 -6.12
CA GLY A 255 -3.17 14.07 -7.51
C GLY A 255 -2.13 15.16 -7.79
N LYS A 256 -1.37 15.58 -6.79
CA LYS A 256 -0.29 16.58 -6.92
C LYS A 256 1.08 15.93 -6.77
N ARG A 257 1.99 16.29 -7.68
CA ARG A 257 3.39 15.86 -7.64
C ARG A 257 4.06 16.43 -6.39
N GLU A 258 4.81 15.62 -5.66
CA GLU A 258 5.64 16.15 -4.57
C GLU A 258 6.82 16.93 -5.16
N SER A 259 6.99 18.18 -4.72
CA SER A 259 8.00 19.11 -5.24
C SER A 259 9.42 18.84 -4.73
N ASN A 260 9.57 18.00 -3.70
CA ASN A 260 10.86 17.75 -3.03
C ASN A 260 11.30 16.29 -3.17
N VAL A 261 11.32 15.77 -4.39
CA VAL A 261 12.05 14.54 -4.64
C VAL A 261 13.51 14.89 -4.93
N SER A 262 14.22 15.38 -3.91
CA SER A 262 15.68 15.40 -3.93
C SER A 262 16.17 13.97 -4.15
N ASN A 263 17.26 13.80 -4.91
CA ASN A 263 17.96 12.54 -5.24
C ASN A 263 18.46 11.71 -4.02
N GLN A 264 17.81 11.77 -2.86
CA GLN A 264 18.11 10.93 -1.72
C GLN A 264 17.53 9.52 -1.94
N GLY A 265 18.40 8.60 -2.36
CA GLY A 265 18.27 7.16 -2.10
C GLY A 265 16.94 6.53 -2.50
N PHE A 266 16.52 6.71 -3.75
CA PHE A 266 15.40 5.95 -4.29
C PHE A 266 15.73 4.45 -4.26
N CYS A 267 14.94 3.64 -3.55
CA CYS A 267 14.91 2.21 -3.82
C CYS A 267 14.31 2.04 -5.22
N ASN A 268 15.16 1.84 -6.22
CA ASN A 268 14.76 1.66 -7.61
C ASN A 268 14.20 0.24 -7.79
N PHE A 269 12.93 0.04 -7.46
CA PHE A 269 12.21 -1.23 -7.66
C PHE A 269 12.08 -1.66 -9.14
N ALA A 270 12.62 -0.91 -10.10
CA ALA A 270 12.31 -1.00 -11.53
C ALA A 270 13.45 -1.54 -12.43
N LYS A 271 14.58 -2.00 -11.88
CA LYS A 271 15.76 -2.37 -12.69
C LYS A 271 16.02 -3.87 -12.88
N CYS A 272 15.05 -4.76 -12.66
CA CYS A 272 15.16 -6.15 -13.12
C CYS A 272 14.68 -6.27 -14.58
N ARG A 273 15.48 -5.78 -15.54
CA ARG A 273 15.32 -6.05 -16.99
C ARG A 273 16.45 -6.91 -17.57
N ARG A 274 17.34 -7.43 -16.75
CA ARG A 274 18.41 -8.34 -17.17
C ARG A 274 18.35 -9.58 -16.29
N PHE A 275 18.69 -10.73 -16.87
CA PHE A 275 18.42 -12.10 -16.39
C PHE A 275 17.04 -12.63 -16.84
N SER A 276 16.88 -12.67 -18.17
CA SER A 276 16.31 -13.84 -18.84
C SER A 276 17.21 -15.05 -18.65
#